data_AF-A0A533SLL6-F1
#
_entry.id   AF-A0A533SLL6-F1
#
_cell.length_a   1.000
_cell.length_b   1.000
_cell.length_c   1.000
_cell.angle_alpha   90.00
_cell.angle_beta   90.00
_cell.angle_gamma   90.00
#
_symmetry.space_group_name_H-M   'P 1'
#
loop_
_entity.id
_entity.type
_entity.pdbx_description
1 polymer ?
#
loop_
_entity_poly.entity_id
_entity_poly.type
_entity_poly.pdbx_seq_one_letter_code
_entity_poly.pdbx_strand_id
1 'polypeptide(L)'
;MSYWLRLIDPAGLILTAATTLAWMLGGWLLVRSLFRLLPGARLITGFSAGWVIDLVLVNLTTRWLGLSAASIVSALLVLAAGAVVAGRSLGEKETWADWKEWSQPVVTLLLIVLFCLAQRGVSIFDDYLHLPLVSSMATGDIPPHFYLKPDEWFAYHYGLQVWAAMLVKTAGLTPWSAWDISKGVAIALTLVNAWLWIRQRTSSRTAAWL
;
A
#
# COMPACT_ATOMS: atom_id res chain seq x y z
N MET A 1 6.60 -12.64 22.29
CA MET A 1 6.33 -11.92 21.02
C MET A 1 5.43 -12.78 20.16
N SER A 2 4.49 -12.18 19.44
CA SER A 2 3.64 -12.91 18.48
C SER A 2 4.29 -12.87 17.10
N TYR A 3 3.82 -13.72 16.18
CA TYR A 3 4.26 -13.67 14.78
C TYR A 3 4.00 -12.28 14.15
N TRP A 4 2.90 -11.63 14.55
CA TRP A 4 2.45 -10.35 13.97
C TRP A 4 3.17 -9.13 14.57
N LEU A 5 3.28 -9.05 15.89
CA LEU A 5 3.78 -7.84 16.55
C LEU A 5 5.08 -8.13 17.29
N ARG A 6 6.10 -7.31 17.00
CA ARG A 6 7.34 -7.27 17.77
C ARG A 6 7.14 -6.52 19.08
N LEU A 7 6.33 -5.46 19.05
CA LEU A 7 5.96 -4.61 20.18
C LEU A 7 4.54 -4.08 19.97
N ILE A 8 3.79 -3.90 21.05
CA ILE A 8 2.47 -3.26 21.00
C ILE A 8 2.70 -1.75 21.16
N ASP A 9 2.60 -1.00 20.07
CA ASP A 9 2.68 0.46 20.05
C ASP A 9 1.37 1.05 19.49
N PRO A 10 0.43 1.44 20.36
CA PRO A 10 -0.84 2.01 19.92
C PRO A 10 -0.68 3.30 19.10
N ALA A 11 0.28 4.15 19.45
CA ALA A 11 0.51 5.41 18.73
C ALA A 11 1.02 5.14 17.31
N GLY A 12 1.96 4.20 17.20
CA GLY A 12 2.48 3.73 15.92
C GLY A 12 1.41 3.06 15.03
N LEU A 13 0.53 2.26 15.61
CA LEU A 13 -0.61 1.67 14.91
C LEU A 13 -1.59 2.73 14.40
N ILE A 14 -1.93 3.72 15.23
CA ILE A 14 -2.80 4.85 14.85
C ILE A 14 -2.15 5.65 13.72
N LEU A 15 -0.86 5.95 13.81
CA LEU A 15 -0.12 6.65 12.76
C LEU A 15 -0.16 5.89 11.44
N THR A 16 0.06 4.58 11.48
CA THR A 16 0.03 3.72 10.28
C THR A 16 -1.36 3.69 9.67
N ALA A 17 -2.41 3.56 10.50
CA ALA A 17 -3.79 3.60 10.02
C ALA A 17 -4.15 4.97 9.42
N ALA A 18 -3.75 6.07 10.06
CA ALA A 18 -4.04 7.42 9.61
C ALA A 18 -3.36 7.74 8.27
N THR A 19 -2.07 7.40 8.14
CA THR A 19 -1.32 7.57 6.87
C THR A 19 -1.89 6.69 5.77
N THR A 20 -2.23 5.43 6.08
CA THR A 20 -2.93 4.51 5.18
C THR A 20 -4.23 5.10 4.64
N LEU A 21 -5.11 5.56 5.53
CA LEU A 21 -6.37 6.18 5.14
C LEU A 21 -6.16 7.46 4.32
N ALA A 22 -5.15 8.27 4.66
CA ALA A 22 -4.87 9.50 3.95
C ALA A 22 -4.43 9.26 2.50
N TRP A 23 -3.46 8.38 2.23
CA TRP A 23 -3.08 8.09 0.84
C TRP A 23 -4.15 7.28 0.10
N MET A 24 -4.95 6.44 0.78
CA MET A 24 -6.10 5.75 0.16
C MET A 24 -7.14 6.77 -0.31
N LEU A 25 -7.52 7.70 0.57
CA LEU A 25 -8.50 8.74 0.27
C LEU A 25 -7.98 9.67 -0.82
N GLY A 26 -6.72 10.11 -0.73
CA GLY A 26 -6.07 10.93 -1.75
C GLY A 26 -6.00 10.24 -3.12
N GLY A 27 -5.59 8.98 -3.15
CA GLY A 27 -5.54 8.18 -4.37
C GLY A 27 -6.91 7.98 -5.00
N TRP A 28 -7.95 7.72 -4.20
CA TRP A 28 -9.34 7.68 -4.68
C TRP A 28 -9.79 9.01 -5.29
N LEU A 29 -9.53 10.13 -4.60
CA LEU A 29 -9.86 11.47 -5.09
C LEU A 29 -9.13 11.80 -6.40
N LEU A 30 -7.86 11.41 -6.53
CA LEU A 30 -7.11 11.55 -7.79
C LEU A 30 -7.75 10.72 -8.89
N VAL A 31 -7.96 9.42 -8.65
CA VAL A 31 -8.44 8.50 -9.69
C VAL A 31 -9.83 8.87 -10.18
N ARG A 32 -10.76 9.19 -9.28
CA ARG A 32 -12.12 9.58 -9.67
C ARG A 32 -12.18 10.88 -10.47
N SER A 33 -11.25 11.81 -10.21
CA SER A 33 -11.26 13.13 -10.82
C SER A 33 -10.52 13.16 -12.15
N LEU A 34 -9.50 12.31 -12.30
CA LEU A 34 -8.64 12.26 -13.49
C LEU A 34 -9.06 11.20 -14.51
N PHE A 35 -9.73 10.13 -14.08
CA PHE A 35 -10.05 8.99 -14.94
C PHE A 35 -11.55 8.70 -14.99
N ARG A 36 -12.01 8.34 -16.19
CA ARG A 36 -13.38 7.88 -16.43
C ARG A 36 -13.47 6.37 -16.22
N LEU A 37 -13.62 5.96 -14.97
CA LEU A 37 -13.83 4.57 -14.58
C LEU A 37 -15.29 4.30 -14.20
N LEU A 38 -15.72 3.04 -14.35
CA LEU A 38 -16.96 2.52 -13.77
C LEU A 38 -16.99 2.84 -12.27
N PRO A 39 -18.15 3.23 -11.69
CA PRO A 39 -18.25 3.65 -10.28
C PRO A 39 -17.59 2.66 -9.31
N GLY A 40 -17.84 1.36 -9.49
CA GLY A 40 -17.24 0.34 -8.65
C GLY A 40 -15.70 0.31 -8.70
N ALA A 41 -15.08 0.57 -9.86
CA ALA A 41 -13.63 0.42 -10.02
C ALA A 41 -12.81 1.55 -9.37
N ARG A 42 -13.42 2.70 -9.07
CA ARG A 42 -12.72 3.91 -8.62
C ARG A 42 -12.06 3.74 -7.25
N LEU A 43 -12.71 3.04 -6.32
CA LEU A 43 -12.16 2.84 -4.97
C LEU A 43 -10.87 2.03 -5.01
N ILE A 44 -10.93 0.80 -5.53
CA ILE A 44 -9.76 -0.10 -5.53
C ILE A 44 -8.63 0.44 -6.40
N THR A 45 -8.95 0.97 -7.58
CA THR A 45 -7.96 1.61 -8.46
C THR A 45 -7.36 2.83 -7.75
N GLY A 46 -8.18 3.61 -7.06
CA GLY A 46 -7.78 4.75 -6.24
C GLY A 46 -6.83 4.38 -5.11
N PHE A 47 -7.17 3.37 -4.32
CA PHE A 47 -6.32 2.86 -3.23
C PHE A 47 -4.98 2.37 -3.77
N SER A 48 -5.01 1.67 -4.90
CA SER A 48 -3.80 1.16 -5.54
C SER A 48 -2.91 2.29 -6.06
N ALA A 49 -3.49 3.28 -6.72
CA ALA A 49 -2.76 4.47 -7.18
C ALA A 49 -2.17 5.27 -6.02
N GLY A 50 -2.97 5.48 -4.96
CA GLY A 50 -2.52 6.14 -3.74
C GLY A 50 -1.33 5.43 -3.10
N TRP A 51 -1.39 4.10 -2.99
CA TRP A 51 -0.30 3.28 -2.45
C TRP A 51 0.99 3.37 -3.29
N VAL A 52 0.88 3.27 -4.62
CA VAL A 52 2.04 3.37 -5.51
C VAL A 52 2.69 4.76 -5.43
N ILE A 53 1.87 5.83 -5.45
CA ILE A 53 2.39 7.20 -5.31
C ILE A 53 3.04 7.38 -3.94
N ASP A 54 2.41 6.87 -2.87
CA ASP A 54 2.96 6.93 -1.52
C ASP A 54 4.33 6.26 -1.43
N LEU A 55 4.49 5.05 -1.98
CA LEU A 55 5.77 4.35 -1.98
C LEU A 55 6.87 5.10 -2.73
N VAL A 56 6.53 5.71 -3.85
CA VAL A 56 7.48 6.54 -4.62
C VAL A 56 7.91 7.75 -3.80
N LEU A 57 6.96 8.47 -3.21
CA LEU A 57 7.25 9.67 -2.42
C LEU A 57 8.03 9.34 -1.13
N VAL A 58 7.69 8.25 -0.44
CA VAL A 58 8.45 7.78 0.72
C VAL A 58 9.87 7.40 0.32
N ASN A 59 10.04 6.63 -0.75
CA ASN A 59 11.38 6.26 -1.25
C ASN A 59 12.23 7.49 -1.59
N LEU A 60 11.62 8.51 -2.20
CA LEU A 60 12.32 9.76 -2.50
C LEU A 60 12.69 10.51 -1.23
N THR A 61 11.77 10.67 -0.28
CA THR A 61 11.92 11.62 0.83
C THR A 61 12.56 11.05 2.10
N THR A 62 12.65 9.73 2.24
CA THR A 62 13.15 9.06 3.46
C THR A 62 14.56 9.49 3.83
N ARG A 63 15.45 9.71 2.85
CA ARG A 63 16.84 10.11 3.11
C ARG A 63 16.94 11.42 3.90
N TRP A 64 15.99 12.33 3.75
CA TRP A 64 16.03 13.64 4.39
C TRP A 64 15.16 13.74 5.64
N LEU A 65 14.03 13.02 5.65
CA LEU A 65 13.03 13.14 6.71
C LEU A 65 13.09 11.98 7.71
N GLY A 66 13.73 10.86 7.35
CA GLY A 66 13.56 9.58 8.02
C GLY A 66 12.21 8.94 7.67
N LEU A 67 12.13 7.62 7.86
CA LEU A 67 11.02 6.82 7.34
C LEU A 67 9.63 7.21 7.89
N SER A 68 9.54 7.52 9.18
CA SER A 68 8.27 7.90 9.81
C SER A 68 7.73 9.25 9.31
N ALA A 69 8.60 10.26 9.18
CA ALA A 69 8.18 11.57 8.70
C ALA A 69 7.94 11.56 7.18
N ALA A 70 8.74 10.81 6.42
CA ALA A 70 8.49 10.58 5.00
C ALA A 70 7.10 9.97 4.74
N SER A 71 6.69 8.98 5.54
CA SER A 71 5.33 8.40 5.50
C SER A 71 4.24 9.45 5.71
N ILE A 72 4.36 10.28 6.76
CA ILE A 72 3.39 11.34 7.04
C ILE A 72 3.32 12.34 5.89
N VAL A 73 4.47 12.87 5.47
CA VAL A 73 4.54 13.89 4.42
C VAL A 73 4.01 13.34 3.11
N SER A 74 4.39 12.13 2.73
CA SER A 74 3.89 11.45 1.53
C SER A 74 2.37 11.31 1.57
N ALA A 75 1.81 10.72 2.63
CA ALA A 75 0.38 10.51 2.75
C ALA A 75 -0.42 11.83 2.70
N LEU A 76 0.10 12.89 3.34
CA LEU A 76 -0.49 14.23 3.28
C LEU A 76 -0.40 14.84 1.88
N LEU A 77 0.70 14.65 1.16
CA LEU A 77 0.85 15.12 -0.22
C LEU A 77 -0.13 14.42 -1.16
N VAL A 78 -0.30 13.09 -1.04
CA VAL A 78 -1.28 12.34 -1.84
C VAL A 78 -2.70 12.81 -1.54
N LEU A 79 -3.04 13.00 -0.26
CA LEU A 79 -4.35 13.52 0.14
C LEU A 79 -4.59 14.94 -0.37
N ALA A 80 -3.61 15.84 -0.19
CA ALA A 80 -3.70 17.22 -0.65
C ALA A 80 -3.83 17.31 -2.17
N ALA A 81 -3.05 16.53 -2.92
CA ALA A 81 -3.15 16.47 -4.38
C ALA A 81 -4.55 15.98 -4.80
N GLY A 82 -5.06 14.91 -4.18
CA GLY A 82 -6.40 14.41 -4.44
C GLY A 82 -7.49 15.46 -4.14
N ALA A 83 -7.39 16.14 -2.99
CA ALA A 83 -8.35 17.18 -2.61
C ALA A 83 -8.32 18.39 -3.55
N VAL A 84 -7.13 18.85 -3.95
CA VAL A 84 -6.95 19.96 -4.91
C VAL A 84 -7.55 19.60 -6.26
N VAL A 85 -7.28 18.39 -6.77
CA VAL A 85 -7.80 17.94 -8.07
C VAL A 85 -9.31 17.72 -8.02
N ALA A 86 -9.85 17.17 -6.92
CA ALA A 86 -11.29 17.01 -6.74
C ALA A 86 -12.01 18.36 -6.61
N GLY A 87 -11.36 19.37 -6.03
CA GLY A 87 -11.83 20.74 -5.95
C GLY A 87 -13.26 20.86 -5.43
N ARG A 88 -14.12 21.54 -6.20
CA ARG A 88 -15.54 21.77 -5.82
C ARG A 88 -16.38 20.49 -5.77
N SER A 89 -15.97 19.42 -6.45
CA SER A 89 -16.73 18.16 -6.45
C SER A 89 -16.83 17.54 -5.05
N LEU A 90 -15.91 17.85 -4.13
CA LEU A 90 -15.93 17.32 -2.76
C LEU A 90 -17.24 17.61 -2.00
N GLY A 91 -17.90 18.73 -2.32
CA GLY A 91 -19.18 19.12 -1.72
C GLY A 91 -20.40 18.42 -2.32
N GLU A 92 -20.24 17.71 -3.44
CA GLU A 92 -21.33 17.03 -4.12
C GLU A 92 -21.59 15.67 -3.48
N LYS A 93 -22.86 15.33 -3.20
CA LYS A 93 -23.21 14.02 -2.62
C LYS A 93 -22.81 12.86 -3.54
N GLU A 94 -22.85 13.07 -4.86
CA GLU A 94 -22.44 12.08 -5.86
C GLU A 94 -20.97 11.70 -5.75
N THR A 95 -20.13 12.61 -5.21
CA THR A 95 -18.73 12.30 -4.94
C THR A 95 -18.57 11.12 -4.02
N TRP A 96 -19.41 11.02 -3.00
CA TRP A 96 -19.33 9.99 -1.99
C TRP A 96 -20.12 8.73 -2.36
N ALA A 97 -20.76 8.70 -3.54
CA ALA A 97 -21.54 7.56 -3.99
C ALA A 97 -20.68 6.31 -4.21
N ASP A 98 -19.41 6.47 -4.60
CA ASP A 98 -18.46 5.36 -4.79
C ASP A 98 -18.32 4.50 -3.51
N TRP A 99 -18.43 5.11 -2.32
CA TRP A 99 -18.33 4.41 -1.03
C TRP A 99 -19.50 3.47 -0.73
N LYS A 100 -20.58 3.52 -1.52
CA LYS A 100 -21.66 2.53 -1.46
C LYS A 100 -21.26 1.19 -2.10
N GLU A 101 -20.22 1.18 -2.93
CA GLU A 101 -19.70 -0.02 -3.61
C GLU A 101 -18.73 -0.83 -2.72
N TRP A 102 -19.15 -1.12 -1.48
CA TRP A 102 -18.31 -1.74 -0.44
C TRP A 102 -17.89 -3.18 -0.73
N SER A 103 -18.56 -3.85 -1.68
CA SER A 103 -18.27 -5.25 -2.03
C SER A 103 -16.82 -5.44 -2.48
N GLN A 104 -16.27 -4.51 -3.26
CA GLN A 104 -14.91 -4.67 -3.80
C GLN A 104 -13.83 -4.45 -2.73
N PRO A 105 -13.89 -3.42 -1.86
CA PRO A 105 -13.02 -3.33 -0.69
C PRO A 105 -13.07 -4.57 0.20
N VAL A 106 -14.27 -5.12 0.45
CA VAL A 106 -14.40 -6.33 1.29
C VAL A 106 -13.76 -7.54 0.61
N VAL A 107 -14.02 -7.78 -0.67
CA VAL A 107 -13.37 -8.87 -1.43
C VAL A 107 -11.85 -8.70 -1.43
N THR A 108 -11.37 -7.47 -1.65
CA THR A 108 -9.94 -7.16 -1.61
C THR A 108 -9.35 -7.48 -0.24
N LEU A 109 -10.01 -7.06 0.85
CA LEU A 109 -9.57 -7.36 2.20
C LEU A 109 -9.54 -8.87 2.50
N LEU A 110 -10.56 -9.61 2.06
CA LEU A 110 -10.60 -11.06 2.21
C LEU A 110 -9.45 -11.74 1.45
N LEU A 111 -9.14 -11.27 0.24
CA LEU A 111 -7.98 -11.76 -0.52
C LEU A 111 -6.66 -11.41 0.18
N ILE A 112 -6.51 -10.19 0.72
CA ILE A 112 -5.34 -9.81 1.51
C ILE A 112 -5.16 -10.78 2.67
N VAL A 113 -6.21 -11.01 3.47
CA VAL A 113 -6.16 -11.94 4.60
C VAL A 113 -5.81 -13.36 4.13
N LEU A 114 -6.46 -13.85 3.07
CA LEU A 114 -6.19 -15.17 2.50
C LEU A 114 -4.71 -15.32 2.11
N PHE A 115 -4.17 -14.37 1.34
CA PHE A 115 -2.76 -14.45 0.90
C PHE A 115 -1.79 -14.26 2.06
N CYS A 116 -2.07 -13.39 3.03
CA CYS A 116 -1.27 -13.26 4.26
C CYS A 116 -1.22 -14.58 5.04
N LEU A 117 -2.35 -15.28 5.17
CA LEU A 117 -2.41 -16.56 5.87
C LEU A 117 -1.75 -17.69 5.07
N ALA A 118 -1.93 -17.73 3.76
CA ALA A 118 -1.36 -18.75 2.89
C ALA A 118 0.18 -18.73 2.87
N GLN A 119 0.78 -17.56 2.98
CA GLN A 119 2.24 -17.37 3.00
C GLN A 119 2.84 -17.26 4.41
N ARG A 120 2.01 -17.33 5.45
CA ARG A 120 2.45 -17.16 6.84
C ARG A 120 3.50 -18.20 7.22
N GLY A 121 4.70 -17.72 7.52
CA GLY A 121 5.79 -18.57 8.00
C GLY A 121 6.39 -19.49 6.93
N VAL A 122 6.12 -19.22 5.65
CA VAL A 122 6.67 -20.00 4.53
C VAL A 122 7.60 -19.12 3.69
N SER A 123 8.85 -19.54 3.55
CA SER A 123 9.90 -18.82 2.82
C SER A 123 9.84 -19.07 1.30
N ILE A 124 8.70 -18.78 0.68
CA ILE A 124 8.42 -19.16 -0.74
C ILE A 124 8.87 -18.10 -1.75
N PHE A 125 9.05 -16.85 -1.34
CA PHE A 125 9.36 -15.73 -2.24
C PHE A 125 10.75 -15.13 -1.97
N ASP A 126 11.78 -15.96 -1.94
CA ASP A 126 13.16 -15.53 -1.63
C ASP A 126 13.26 -14.72 -0.32
N ASP A 127 12.46 -15.09 0.69
CA ASP A 127 12.34 -14.34 1.94
C ASP A 127 13.68 -14.23 2.69
N TYR A 128 14.63 -15.14 2.45
CA TYR A 128 16.00 -15.06 2.97
C TYR A 128 16.71 -13.75 2.57
N LEU A 129 16.36 -13.17 1.43
CA LEU A 129 16.89 -11.92 0.91
C LEU A 129 16.06 -10.72 1.39
N HIS A 130 14.74 -10.88 1.46
CA HIS A 130 13.85 -9.76 1.79
C HIS A 130 13.78 -9.45 3.27
N LEU A 131 13.87 -10.43 4.16
CA LEU A 131 13.73 -10.19 5.60
C LEU A 131 14.90 -9.36 6.18
N PRO A 132 16.18 -9.64 5.85
CA PRO A 132 17.28 -8.75 6.26
C PRO A 132 17.15 -7.35 5.66
N LEU A 133 16.72 -7.27 4.40
CA LEU A 133 16.53 -6.01 3.69
C LEU A 133 15.46 -5.14 4.34
N VAL A 134 14.27 -5.71 4.62
CA VAL A 134 13.19 -5.02 5.34
C VAL A 134 13.65 -4.55 6.72
N SER A 135 14.44 -5.37 7.42
CA SER A 135 14.99 -4.99 8.73
C SER A 135 15.96 -3.81 8.63
N SER A 136 16.87 -3.80 7.65
CA SER A 136 17.81 -2.68 7.41
C SER A 136 17.05 -1.41 7.01
N MET A 137 16.12 -1.53 6.07
CA MET A 137 15.32 -0.40 5.60
C MET A 137 14.48 0.23 6.73
N ALA A 138 13.96 -0.59 7.66
CA ALA A 138 13.19 -0.11 8.81
C ALA A 138 14.04 0.74 9.79
N THR A 139 15.37 0.59 9.79
CA THR A 139 16.28 1.44 10.59
C THR A 139 16.68 2.72 9.85
N GLY A 140 16.27 2.89 8.59
CA GLY A 140 16.50 4.10 7.80
C GLY A 140 17.43 3.91 6.60
N ASP A 141 17.88 2.68 6.33
CA ASP A 141 18.73 2.36 5.18
C ASP A 141 17.91 2.32 3.88
N ILE A 142 17.49 3.50 3.40
CA ILE A 142 16.71 3.69 2.17
C ILE A 142 17.33 4.87 1.38
N PRO A 143 17.84 4.65 0.15
CA PRO A 143 17.97 3.36 -0.54
C PRO A 143 18.82 2.35 0.25
N PRO A 144 18.59 1.03 0.09
CA PRO A 144 19.26 0.04 0.91
C PRO A 144 20.69 -0.26 0.43
N HIS A 145 21.56 -0.58 1.38
CA HIS A 145 22.84 -1.22 1.12
C HIS A 145 22.71 -2.76 1.17
N PHE A 146 23.67 -3.47 0.59
CA PHE A 146 23.66 -4.93 0.61
C PHE A 146 24.01 -5.44 2.01
N TYR A 147 23.13 -6.25 2.60
CA TYR A 147 23.22 -6.66 4.00
C TYR A 147 24.47 -7.52 4.35
N LEU A 148 25.14 -8.13 3.36
CA LEU A 148 26.42 -8.83 3.54
C LEU A 148 27.65 -7.97 3.19
N LYS A 149 27.45 -6.81 2.57
CA LYS A 149 28.51 -5.88 2.18
C LYS A 149 27.98 -4.43 2.23
N PRO A 150 27.94 -3.82 3.42
CA PRO A 150 27.28 -2.51 3.63
C PRO A 150 27.90 -1.34 2.85
N ASP A 151 29.13 -1.50 2.36
CA ASP A 151 29.79 -0.50 1.52
C ASP A 151 29.21 -0.42 0.09
N GLU A 152 28.34 -1.36 -0.29
CA GLU A 152 27.71 -1.42 -1.62
C GLU A 152 26.21 -1.18 -1.57
N TRP A 153 25.72 -0.39 -2.51
CA TRP A 153 24.29 -0.20 -2.73
C TRP A 153 23.63 -1.49 -3.23
N PHE A 154 22.44 -1.78 -2.73
CA PHE A 154 21.67 -2.93 -3.20
C PHE A 154 20.78 -2.55 -4.38
N ALA A 155 21.28 -2.78 -5.59
CA ALA A 155 20.59 -2.51 -6.84
C ALA A 155 19.45 -3.54 -7.11
N TYR A 156 18.31 -3.37 -6.43
CA TYR A 156 17.15 -4.23 -6.53
C TYR A 156 15.83 -3.43 -6.65
N HIS A 157 14.76 -4.08 -7.07
CA HIS A 157 13.42 -3.48 -7.10
C HIS A 157 12.74 -3.62 -5.72
N TYR A 158 12.95 -2.66 -4.83
CA TYR A 158 12.60 -2.79 -3.41
C TYR A 158 11.28 -2.09 -2.98
N GLY A 159 10.35 -1.85 -3.91
CA GLY A 159 9.13 -1.07 -3.63
C GLY A 159 8.24 -1.65 -2.52
N LEU A 160 8.02 -2.97 -2.51
CA LEU A 160 7.25 -3.63 -1.46
C LEU A 160 7.97 -3.60 -0.10
N GLN A 161 9.30 -3.60 -0.12
CA GLN A 161 10.15 -3.57 1.06
C GLN A 161 10.12 -2.19 1.71
N VAL A 162 9.93 -1.10 0.96
CA VAL A 162 9.66 0.24 1.53
C VAL A 162 8.42 0.17 2.42
N TRP A 163 7.32 -0.42 1.92
CA TRP A 163 6.09 -0.51 2.71
C TRP A 163 6.25 -1.43 3.92
N ALA A 164 6.88 -2.60 3.75
CA ALA A 164 7.16 -3.50 4.85
C ALA A 164 8.01 -2.82 5.93
N ALA A 165 9.05 -2.07 5.53
CA ALA A 165 9.89 -1.30 6.43
C ALA A 165 9.08 -0.23 7.19
N MET A 166 8.16 0.46 6.52
CA MET A 166 7.23 1.40 7.17
C MET A 166 6.41 0.67 8.24
N LEU A 167 5.80 -0.47 7.92
CA LEU A 167 5.00 -1.23 8.88
C LEU A 167 5.82 -1.75 10.08
N VAL A 168 7.08 -2.14 9.88
CA VAL A 168 7.98 -2.49 11.00
C VAL A 168 8.29 -1.28 11.86
N LYS A 169 8.56 -0.13 11.23
CA LYS A 169 8.98 1.11 11.90
C LYS A 169 7.84 1.78 12.64
N THR A 170 6.66 1.90 12.01
CA THR A 170 5.51 2.63 12.56
C THR A 170 4.50 1.70 13.23
N ALA A 171 4.15 0.55 12.67
CA ALA A 171 3.13 -0.32 13.26
C ALA A 171 3.67 -1.35 14.27
N GLY A 172 4.99 -1.43 14.47
CA GLY A 172 5.58 -2.42 15.38
C GLY A 172 5.43 -3.86 14.90
N LEU A 173 5.23 -4.08 13.59
CA LEU A 173 5.20 -5.42 13.03
C LEU A 173 6.58 -6.08 13.08
N THR A 174 6.60 -7.41 13.06
CA THR A 174 7.83 -8.16 12.76
C THR A 174 8.18 -8.00 11.26
N PRO A 175 9.45 -8.07 10.85
CA PRO A 175 9.81 -8.06 9.43
C PRO A 175 9.07 -9.13 8.62
N TRP A 176 8.85 -10.30 9.22
CA TRP A 176 8.12 -11.40 8.61
C TRP A 176 6.66 -11.04 8.29
N SER A 177 5.91 -10.59 9.31
CA SER A 177 4.51 -10.25 9.12
C SER A 177 4.31 -9.01 8.24
N ALA A 178 5.21 -8.03 8.31
CA ALA A 178 5.18 -6.86 7.43
C ALA A 178 5.43 -7.24 5.97
N TRP A 179 6.35 -8.18 5.72
CA TRP A 179 6.62 -8.70 4.39
C TRP A 179 5.44 -9.50 3.83
N ASP A 180 4.84 -10.37 4.66
CA ASP A 180 3.67 -11.16 4.26
C ASP A 180 2.45 -10.27 3.99
N ILE A 181 2.23 -9.21 4.78
CA ILE A 181 1.21 -8.19 4.50
C ILE A 181 1.49 -7.48 3.17
N SER A 182 2.73 -7.08 2.92
CA SER A 182 3.10 -6.34 1.71
C SER A 182 2.86 -7.17 0.45
N LYS A 183 3.26 -8.45 0.46
CA LYS A 183 2.97 -9.41 -0.62
C LYS A 183 1.46 -9.64 -0.76
N GLY A 184 0.75 -9.87 0.35
CA GLY A 184 -0.69 -10.13 0.34
C GLY A 184 -1.50 -8.97 -0.27
N VAL A 185 -1.15 -7.73 0.08
CA VAL A 185 -1.72 -6.52 -0.51
C VAL A 185 -1.38 -6.39 -1.99
N ALA A 186 -0.12 -6.59 -2.38
CA ALA A 186 0.29 -6.51 -3.77
C ALA A 186 -0.49 -7.50 -4.66
N ILE A 187 -0.57 -8.76 -4.24
CA ILE A 187 -1.26 -9.82 -4.99
C ILE A 187 -2.76 -9.53 -5.07
N ALA A 188 -3.41 -9.22 -3.94
CA ALA A 188 -4.84 -8.95 -3.90
C ALA A 188 -5.22 -7.73 -4.77
N LEU A 189 -4.51 -6.61 -4.63
CA LEU A 189 -4.77 -5.43 -5.45
C LEU A 189 -4.51 -5.72 -6.93
N THR A 190 -3.46 -6.47 -7.27
CA THR A 190 -3.19 -6.84 -8.68
C THR A 190 -4.34 -7.63 -9.27
N LEU A 191 -4.82 -8.67 -8.58
CA LEU A 191 -5.92 -9.52 -9.06
C LEU A 191 -7.23 -8.73 -9.21
N VAL A 192 -7.59 -7.92 -8.21
CA VAL A 192 -8.84 -7.14 -8.25
C VAL A 192 -8.77 -6.06 -9.32
N ASN A 193 -7.64 -5.36 -9.47
CA ASN A 193 -7.48 -4.37 -10.54
C ASN A 193 -7.50 -5.03 -11.93
N ALA A 194 -6.92 -6.21 -12.10
CA ALA A 194 -7.00 -6.96 -13.36
C ALA A 194 -8.46 -7.32 -13.71
N TRP A 195 -9.22 -7.83 -12.73
CA TRP A 195 -10.64 -8.10 -12.88
C TRP A 195 -11.43 -6.84 -13.26
N LEU A 196 -11.18 -5.72 -12.58
CA LEU A 196 -11.82 -4.43 -12.85
C LEU A 196 -11.47 -3.89 -14.23
N TRP A 197 -10.22 -4.05 -14.66
CA TRP A 197 -9.77 -3.64 -15.98
C TRP A 197 -10.46 -4.43 -17.08
N ILE A 198 -10.56 -5.76 -16.96
CA ILE A 198 -11.32 -6.59 -17.91
C ILE A 198 -12.79 -6.16 -17.94
N ARG A 199 -13.40 -5.96 -16.77
CA ARG A 199 -14.78 -5.48 -16.67
C ARG A 199 -14.97 -4.10 -17.32
N GLN A 200 -14.02 -3.19 -17.14
CA GLN A 200 -14.04 -1.85 -17.73
C GLN A 200 -13.96 -1.90 -19.26
N ARG A 201 -13.21 -2.87 -19.82
CA ARG A 201 -13.04 -3.03 -21.27
C ARG A 201 -14.19 -3.76 -21.94
N THR A 202 -14.75 -4.77 -21.27
CA THR A 202 -15.76 -5.66 -21.85
C THR A 202 -17.19 -5.30 -21.46
N SER A 203 -17.37 -4.49 -20.41
CA SER A 203 -18.66 -4.28 -19.73
C SER A 203 -19.33 -5.58 -19.24
N SER A 204 -18.62 -6.71 -19.24
CA SER A 204 -19.14 -8.04 -18.92
C SER A 204 -18.57 -8.54 -17.60
N ARG A 205 -19.44 -8.94 -16.68
CA ARG A 205 -19.02 -9.61 -15.44
C ARG A 205 -18.47 -11.00 -15.72
N THR A 206 -19.08 -11.74 -16.65
CA THR A 206 -18.64 -13.10 -17.01
C THR A 206 -17.24 -13.09 -17.60
N ALA A 207 -16.94 -12.15 -18.50
CA ALA A 207 -15.61 -12.05 -19.11
C ALA A 207 -14.53 -11.71 -18.07
N ALA A 208 -14.87 -11.00 -16.99
CA ALA A 208 -13.92 -10.70 -15.93
C ALA A 208 -13.64 -11.92 -15.02
N TRP A 209 -14.53 -12.93 -14.99
CA TRP A 209 -14.35 -14.15 -14.22
C TRP A 209 -13.60 -15.27 -14.95
N LEU A 210 -13.53 -15.21 -16.28
CA LEU A 210 -12.87 -16.17 -17.15
C LEU A 210 -11.42 -15.74 -17.44
#